data_AF-A0AAN9V7B3-F1
#
_entry.id   AF-A0AAN9V7B3-F1
#
_cell.length_a   1.000
_cell.length_b   1.000
_cell.length_c   1.000
_cell.angle_alpha   90.00
_cell.angle_beta   90.00
_cell.angle_gamma   90.00
#
_symmetry.space_group_name_H-M   'P 1'
#
loop_
_entity.id
_entity.type
_entity.pdbx_description
1 polymer ?
#
loop_
_entity_poly.entity_id
_entity_poly.type
_entity_poly.pdbx_seq_one_letter_code
_entity_poly.pdbx_strand_id
1 'polypeptide(L)'
;MDQLAPELLGAIVDLLEPRELACLSACSKALQKFIDPVLYGTESSRARAMRWACAHGNLGLIRKAIAHGAPPSAIEARPGPGRSGTAPGASSVLLTVYLAAKHQQAGAFLLLLSLGARMDLPWVRNQVKKTTKWLARHPELLQAYLAAGCDAQVRAVHCPEVAWPLVPAVRAGAPPALVRLLVERGASPNQVVGGGRGRAIESPLSAAISRCSRELVDVLVEMGADIHGREILPPSRARAPTQIPLFAAAKLMATSPEEGRLMMSVCLQYGADINQHACFSNSNELFYWITPLLVYLDSVPWGDAAADRQLQKEALGVISYFFDQGATDSVPEDKRPRRPRRLSTCDHLWIETPYPIEMLLDRWKLYSLTQDRYFSIIELLAQRTNLVDLTIRLVRKHSYRFKPTEPWSADVRAGWRRLLDVLLAQQDVNINLLLFNLIVDKGESIGYNNPSVGLGVLYHMVIESLLDRGADINTLDNPKGTTAMHELCRFYSMKATDPAPIFDCGLNDPYLMNQRYLLFDLLMERGANPTIATGGKTAVDVLLSTLDKATERAKPFLLELAAIMRGEDESESAAA
;
A
#
# COMPACT_ATOMS: atom_id res chain seq x y z
N MET A 1 2.19 -72.28 13.66
CA MET A 1 3.01 -71.14 14.09
C MET A 1 3.35 -71.23 15.59
N ASP A 2 2.43 -71.68 16.45
CA ASP A 2 2.71 -71.94 17.89
C ASP A 2 3.69 -73.11 18.17
N GLN A 3 4.26 -73.71 17.13
CA GLN A 3 5.21 -74.83 17.18
C GLN A 3 6.57 -74.48 16.53
N LEU A 4 6.75 -73.24 16.05
CA LEU A 4 8.04 -72.84 15.46
C LEU A 4 9.03 -72.54 16.59
N ALA A 5 10.19 -73.19 16.56
CA ALA A 5 11.26 -72.91 17.52
C ALA A 5 11.70 -71.43 17.40
N PRO A 6 11.88 -70.71 18.53
CA PRO A 6 12.21 -69.29 18.53
C PRO A 6 13.51 -68.96 17.77
N GLU A 7 14.44 -69.91 17.69
CA GLU A 7 15.70 -69.80 16.94
C GLU A 7 15.46 -69.74 15.41
N LEU A 8 14.52 -70.55 14.90
CA LEU A 8 14.14 -70.53 13.48
C LEU A 8 13.37 -69.26 13.15
N LEU A 9 12.54 -68.78 14.08
CA LEU A 9 11.82 -67.51 13.91
C LEU A 9 12.80 -66.32 13.89
N GLY A 10 13.85 -66.35 14.71
CA GLY A 10 14.94 -65.36 14.68
C GLY A 10 15.64 -65.32 13.32
N ALA A 11 16.05 -66.49 12.79
CA ALA A 11 16.70 -66.58 11.49
C ALA A 11 15.82 -66.08 10.33
N ILE A 12 14.50 -66.30 10.39
CA ILE A 12 13.55 -65.77 9.41
C ILE A 12 13.46 -64.25 9.55
N VAL A 13 13.34 -63.73 10.78
CA VAL A 13 13.24 -62.28 11.04
C VAL A 13 14.47 -61.53 10.54
N ASP A 14 15.67 -62.10 10.68
CA ASP A 14 16.93 -61.50 10.22
C ASP A 14 17.02 -61.37 8.68
N LEU A 15 16.24 -62.17 7.94
CA LEU A 15 16.22 -62.17 6.47
C LEU A 15 15.12 -61.27 5.87
N LEU A 16 14.22 -60.74 6.68
CA LEU A 16 13.05 -59.98 6.22
C LEU A 16 13.30 -58.48 6.24
N GLU A 17 12.79 -57.79 5.22
CA GLU A 17 12.80 -56.33 5.19
C GLU A 17 11.84 -55.74 6.25
N PRO A 18 12.07 -54.49 6.73
CA PRO A 18 11.21 -53.85 7.73
C PRO A 18 9.73 -53.79 7.36
N ARG A 19 9.41 -53.77 6.06
CA ARG A 19 8.02 -53.79 5.56
C ARG A 19 7.38 -55.17 5.76
N GLU A 20 8.12 -56.23 5.51
CA GLU A 20 7.68 -57.62 5.63
C GLU A 20 7.54 -57.99 7.10
N LEU A 21 8.47 -57.54 7.95
CA LEU A 21 8.39 -57.66 9.40
C LEU A 21 7.13 -56.96 9.96
N ALA A 22 6.81 -55.76 9.48
CA ALA A 22 5.60 -55.06 9.89
C ALA A 22 4.33 -55.83 9.48
N CYS A 23 4.27 -56.37 8.26
CA CYS A 23 3.16 -57.21 7.80
C CYS A 23 3.03 -58.49 8.65
N LEU A 24 4.14 -59.17 8.92
CA LEU A 24 4.17 -60.40 9.73
C LEU A 24 3.75 -60.15 11.18
N SER A 25 4.15 -59.01 11.75
CA SER A 25 3.74 -58.59 13.10
C SER A 25 2.22 -58.37 13.21
N ALA A 26 1.55 -58.03 12.11
CA ALA A 26 0.10 -57.79 12.10
C ALA A 26 -0.73 -59.09 12.05
N CYS A 27 -0.12 -60.23 11.70
CA CYS A 27 -0.82 -61.49 11.48
C CYS A 27 -1.16 -62.26 12.77
N SER A 28 -0.44 -62.04 13.88
CA SER A 28 -0.69 -62.76 15.14
C SER A 28 -0.15 -62.01 16.37
N LYS A 29 -0.89 -62.05 17.49
CA LYS A 29 -0.46 -61.47 18.78
C LYS A 29 0.81 -62.14 19.34
N ALA A 30 1.03 -63.43 19.05
CA ALA A 30 2.22 -64.15 19.51
C ALA A 30 3.46 -63.70 18.71
N LEU A 31 3.34 -63.62 17.38
CA LEU A 31 4.38 -63.11 16.50
C LEU A 31 4.68 -61.64 16.76
N GLN A 32 3.64 -60.85 17.03
CA GLN A 32 3.77 -59.45 17.40
C GLN A 32 4.70 -59.26 18.61
N LYS A 33 4.53 -60.05 19.68
CA LYS A 33 5.39 -59.97 20.88
C LYS A 33 6.87 -60.27 20.57
N PHE A 34 7.13 -61.16 19.60
CA PHE A 34 8.48 -61.56 19.21
C PHE A 34 9.12 -60.56 18.22
N ILE A 35 8.34 -60.04 17.28
CA ILE A 35 8.82 -59.18 16.18
C ILE A 35 8.90 -57.71 16.60
N ASP A 36 8.01 -57.21 17.47
CA ASP A 36 7.99 -55.80 17.89
C ASP A 36 9.36 -55.33 18.45
N PRO A 37 10.05 -56.06 19.34
CA PRO A 37 11.38 -55.66 19.83
C PRO A 37 12.42 -55.52 18.71
N VAL A 38 12.34 -56.34 17.67
CA VAL A 38 13.25 -56.29 16.52
C VAL A 38 12.88 -55.14 15.59
N LEU A 39 11.59 -54.99 15.28
CA LEU A 39 11.06 -53.95 14.41
C LEU A 39 11.31 -52.55 14.99
N TYR A 40 11.20 -52.39 16.32
CA TYR A 40 11.44 -51.14 17.04
C TYR A 40 12.81 -51.08 17.73
N GLY A 41 13.70 -52.04 17.47
CA GLY A 41 14.99 -52.15 18.16
C GLY A 41 15.91 -50.96 17.91
N THR A 42 15.87 -50.38 16.70
CA THR A 42 16.69 -49.23 16.33
C THR A 42 15.94 -47.89 16.42
N GLU A 43 16.67 -46.83 16.75
CA GLU A 43 16.12 -45.46 16.79
C GLU A 43 15.54 -45.04 15.43
N SER A 44 16.22 -45.38 14.34
CA SER A 44 15.78 -45.11 12.97
C SER A 44 14.46 -45.80 12.61
N SER A 45 14.25 -47.06 13.05
CA SER A 45 12.99 -47.76 12.82
C SER A 45 11.85 -47.17 13.66
N ARG A 46 12.11 -46.82 14.92
CA ARG A 46 11.16 -46.09 15.78
C ARG A 46 10.76 -44.75 15.18
N ALA A 47 11.72 -43.95 14.72
CA ALA A 47 11.47 -42.67 14.05
C ALA A 47 10.66 -42.83 12.76
N ARG A 48 10.90 -43.90 11.97
CA ARG A 48 10.14 -44.19 10.75
C ARG A 48 8.69 -44.56 11.05
N ALA A 49 8.49 -45.44 12.03
CA ALA A 49 7.15 -45.83 12.48
C ALA A 49 6.39 -44.63 13.03
N MET A 50 7.02 -43.83 13.90
CA MET A 50 6.43 -42.62 14.47
C MET A 50 6.08 -41.59 13.39
N ARG A 51 6.96 -41.40 12.39
CA ARG A 51 6.67 -40.50 11.25
C ARG A 51 5.44 -40.95 10.48
N TRP A 52 5.38 -42.23 10.13
CA TRP A 52 4.26 -42.79 9.38
C TRP A 52 2.97 -42.71 10.20
N ALA A 53 3.03 -43.07 11.49
CA ALA A 53 1.89 -43.03 12.39
C ALA A 53 1.32 -41.61 12.55
N CYS A 54 2.18 -40.61 12.74
CA CYS A 54 1.76 -39.21 12.83
C CYS A 54 1.20 -38.67 11.51
N ALA A 55 1.75 -39.10 10.37
CA ALA A 55 1.29 -38.67 9.04
C ALA A 55 -0.08 -39.28 8.65
N HIS A 56 -0.42 -40.46 9.18
CA HIS A 56 -1.65 -41.19 8.83
C HIS A 56 -2.65 -41.30 9.98
N GLY A 57 -2.38 -40.66 11.12
CA GLY A 57 -3.29 -40.66 12.26
C GLY A 57 -3.40 -41.99 13.01
N ASN A 58 -2.42 -42.90 12.88
CA ASN A 58 -2.49 -44.22 13.50
C ASN A 58 -2.14 -44.17 14.99
N LEU A 59 -3.16 -44.00 15.83
CA LEU A 59 -3.04 -43.87 17.29
C LEU A 59 -2.40 -45.10 17.95
N GLY A 60 -2.75 -46.30 17.49
CA GLY A 60 -2.22 -47.55 18.02
C GLY A 60 -0.72 -47.66 17.78
N LEU A 61 -0.27 -47.30 16.58
CA LEU A 61 1.15 -47.30 16.23
C LEU A 61 1.94 -46.21 16.96
N ILE A 62 1.35 -45.04 17.24
CA ILE A 62 1.98 -44.00 18.08
C ILE A 62 2.22 -44.55 19.49
N ARG A 63 1.19 -45.13 20.12
CA ARG A 63 1.31 -45.72 21.48
C ARG A 63 2.36 -46.83 21.49
N LYS A 64 2.37 -47.68 20.46
CA LYS A 64 3.32 -48.77 20.30
C LYS A 64 4.75 -48.27 20.16
N ALA A 65 5.00 -47.31 19.28
CA ALA A 65 6.32 -46.73 19.09
C ALA A 65 6.84 -46.10 20.40
N ILE A 66 6.00 -45.37 21.14
CA ILE A 66 6.37 -44.77 22.43
C ILE A 66 6.64 -45.86 23.49
N ALA A 67 5.84 -46.93 23.56
CA ALA A 67 6.05 -48.04 24.48
C ALA A 67 7.41 -48.74 24.25
N HIS A 68 7.92 -48.72 23.03
CA HIS A 68 9.27 -49.20 22.68
C HIS A 68 10.36 -48.12 22.77
N GLY A 69 10.11 -47.00 23.44
CA GLY A 69 11.11 -45.96 23.72
C GLY A 69 11.27 -44.92 22.60
N ALA A 70 10.30 -44.76 21.69
CA ALA A 70 10.32 -43.64 20.76
C ALA A 70 10.02 -42.32 21.51
N PRO A 71 10.81 -41.25 21.31
CA PRO A 71 10.53 -39.96 21.92
C PRO A 71 9.21 -39.38 21.40
N PRO A 72 8.30 -38.92 22.28
CA PRO A 72 7.01 -38.38 21.89
C PRO A 72 7.12 -36.99 21.25
N SER A 73 8.19 -36.24 21.51
CA SER A 73 8.33 -34.83 21.10
C SER A 73 8.96 -34.66 19.72
N ALA A 74 10.04 -35.39 19.44
CA ALA A 74 10.82 -35.19 18.24
C ALA A 74 11.53 -36.44 17.78
N ILE A 75 11.63 -36.62 16.47
CA ILE A 75 12.24 -37.76 15.82
C ILE A 75 13.27 -37.32 14.78
N GLU A 76 14.25 -38.17 14.51
CA GLU A 76 15.25 -37.92 13.49
C GLU A 76 14.63 -37.86 12.09
N ALA A 77 14.82 -36.77 11.32
CA ALA A 77 14.44 -36.75 9.91
C ALA A 77 15.53 -37.35 9.02
N ARG A 78 15.09 -38.07 7.99
CA ARG A 78 15.99 -38.68 6.99
C ARG A 78 16.92 -37.59 6.44
N PRO A 79 18.24 -37.86 6.28
CA PRO A 79 19.03 -37.09 5.33
C PRO A 79 18.38 -37.28 3.96
N GLY A 80 17.79 -36.22 3.41
CA GLY A 80 17.25 -36.26 2.05
C GLY A 80 18.40 -36.44 1.05
N PRO A 81 18.22 -37.20 -0.04
CA PRO A 81 19.20 -37.19 -1.12
C PRO A 81 19.15 -35.81 -1.79
N GLY A 82 20.26 -35.07 -1.80
CA GLY A 82 20.46 -33.97 -2.75
C GLY A 82 20.14 -32.54 -2.29
N ARG A 83 20.76 -32.04 -1.22
CA ARG A 83 21.18 -30.63 -1.19
C ARG A 83 22.67 -30.53 -0.89
N SER A 84 23.46 -30.61 -1.95
CA SER A 84 24.89 -30.31 -1.96
C SER A 84 25.10 -28.87 -1.46
N GLY A 85 25.49 -28.70 -0.20
CA GLY A 85 25.86 -27.40 0.34
C GLY A 85 25.65 -27.20 1.84
N THR A 86 24.88 -28.06 2.52
CA THR A 86 24.77 -27.99 3.99
C THR A 86 25.75 -28.94 4.65
N ALA A 87 26.56 -28.42 5.58
CA ALA A 87 27.61 -29.12 6.29
C ALA A 87 27.15 -30.48 6.86
N PRO A 88 27.97 -31.53 6.76
CA PRO A 88 27.67 -32.84 7.33
C PRO A 88 27.68 -32.72 8.86
N GLY A 89 26.51 -32.86 9.50
CA GLY A 89 26.39 -32.83 10.96
C GLY A 89 25.04 -32.35 11.51
N ALA A 90 24.22 -31.63 10.73
CA ALA A 90 22.90 -31.21 11.18
C ALA A 90 21.85 -32.30 10.93
N SER A 91 21.77 -33.30 11.82
CA SER A 91 20.62 -34.22 11.83
C SER A 91 19.33 -33.40 11.95
N SER A 92 18.52 -33.37 10.89
CA SER A 92 17.34 -32.52 10.84
C SER A 92 16.25 -33.12 11.73
N VAL A 93 16.11 -32.63 12.96
CA VAL A 93 15.09 -33.12 13.89
C VAL A 93 13.69 -32.65 13.46
N LEU A 94 12.67 -33.51 13.59
CA LEU A 94 11.29 -33.24 13.21
C LEU A 94 10.35 -33.43 14.41
N LEU A 95 9.55 -32.41 14.72
CA LEU A 95 8.52 -32.48 15.73
C LEU A 95 7.42 -33.45 15.30
N THR A 96 7.07 -34.38 16.17
CA THR A 96 5.97 -35.35 15.96
C THR A 96 4.62 -34.63 15.87
N VAL A 97 4.41 -33.63 16.74
CA VAL A 97 3.22 -32.76 16.73
C VAL A 97 3.14 -31.92 15.46
N TYR A 98 4.27 -31.50 14.90
CA TYR A 98 4.30 -30.82 13.60
C TYR A 98 3.88 -31.77 12.46
N LEU A 99 4.30 -33.04 12.50
CA LEU A 99 3.86 -34.02 11.50
C LEU A 99 2.35 -34.25 11.56
N ALA A 100 1.81 -34.46 12.76
CA ALA A 100 0.38 -34.63 12.97
C ALA A 100 -0.39 -33.40 12.47
N ALA A 101 0.06 -32.19 12.82
CA ALA A 101 -0.53 -30.93 12.35
C ALA A 101 -0.43 -30.76 10.83
N LYS A 102 0.75 -31.01 10.24
CA LYS A 102 0.98 -30.89 8.79
C LYS A 102 0.04 -31.80 7.98
N HIS A 103 -0.23 -33.00 8.49
CA HIS A 103 -1.11 -33.98 7.86
C HIS A 103 -2.56 -33.93 8.37
N GLN A 104 -2.91 -32.91 9.17
CA GLN A 104 -4.26 -32.67 9.69
C GLN A 104 -4.83 -33.81 10.55
N GLN A 105 -3.95 -34.50 11.27
CA GLN A 105 -4.32 -35.65 12.11
C GLN A 105 -4.61 -35.20 13.54
N ALA A 106 -5.82 -34.67 13.76
CA ALA A 106 -6.29 -34.14 15.05
C ALA A 106 -6.13 -35.17 16.20
N GLY A 107 -6.57 -36.41 15.99
CA GLY A 107 -6.46 -37.45 17.01
C GLY A 107 -5.01 -37.79 17.38
N ALA A 108 -4.11 -37.86 16.39
CA ALA A 108 -2.69 -38.08 16.64
C ALA A 108 -2.05 -36.89 17.37
N PHE A 109 -2.45 -35.67 17.01
CA PHE A 109 -1.98 -34.45 17.67
C PHE A 109 -2.37 -34.44 19.14
N LEU A 110 -3.66 -34.66 19.46
CA LEU A 110 -4.16 -34.72 20.84
C LEU A 110 -3.52 -35.85 21.64
N LEU A 111 -3.35 -37.02 21.01
CA LEU A 111 -2.68 -38.15 21.64
C LEU A 111 -1.23 -37.80 22.01
N LEU A 112 -0.47 -37.19 21.10
CA LEU A 112 0.91 -36.80 21.38
C LEU A 112 0.99 -35.79 22.53
N LEU A 113 0.09 -34.81 22.58
CA LEU A 113 0.02 -33.89 23.72
C LEU A 113 -0.32 -34.62 25.04
N SER A 114 -1.29 -35.55 25.01
CA SER A 114 -1.65 -36.35 26.20
C SER A 114 -0.51 -37.25 26.68
N LEU A 115 0.42 -37.62 25.79
CA LEU A 115 1.61 -38.41 26.08
C LEU A 115 2.84 -37.53 26.43
N GLY A 116 2.65 -36.23 26.63
CA GLY A 116 3.70 -35.31 27.08
C GLY A 116 4.64 -34.83 25.97
N ALA A 117 4.20 -34.83 24.71
CA ALA A 117 4.98 -34.24 23.63
C ALA A 117 5.22 -32.74 23.87
N ARG A 118 6.49 -32.32 23.78
CA ARG A 118 6.93 -30.94 24.02
C ARG A 118 7.10 -30.15 22.73
N MET A 119 6.93 -28.84 22.81
CA MET A 119 7.08 -27.90 21.67
C MET A 119 8.20 -26.86 21.84
N ASP A 120 8.91 -26.87 22.96
CA ASP A 120 9.95 -25.90 23.33
C ASP A 120 11.36 -26.25 22.84
N LEU A 121 11.48 -26.97 21.72
CA LEU A 121 12.78 -27.36 21.19
C LEU A 121 13.41 -26.19 20.39
N PRO A 122 14.62 -25.70 20.73
CA PRO A 122 15.16 -24.45 20.17
C PRO A 122 15.48 -24.52 18.67
N TRP A 123 15.88 -25.69 18.16
CA TRP A 123 16.28 -25.89 16.76
C TRP A 123 15.11 -26.12 15.78
N VAL A 124 13.86 -26.12 16.25
CA VAL A 124 12.65 -26.37 15.42
C VAL A 124 11.72 -25.16 15.29
N ARG A 125 12.23 -23.94 15.54
CA ARG A 125 11.46 -22.67 15.47
C ARG A 125 10.54 -22.56 14.24
N ASN A 126 11.03 -22.96 13.06
CA ASN A 126 10.24 -22.93 11.83
C ASN A 126 9.09 -23.94 11.81
N GLN A 127 9.26 -25.11 12.43
CA GLN A 127 8.20 -26.11 12.55
C GLN A 127 7.15 -25.68 13.57
N VAL A 128 7.58 -25.13 14.71
CA VAL A 128 6.66 -24.56 15.72
C VAL A 128 5.82 -23.46 15.10
N LYS A 129 6.44 -22.48 14.41
CA LYS A 129 5.72 -21.40 13.70
C LYS A 129 4.70 -21.92 12.67
N LYS A 130 5.04 -22.98 11.94
CA LYS A 130 4.11 -23.61 10.99
C LYS A 130 2.96 -24.32 11.72
N THR A 131 3.26 -25.01 12.81
CA THR A 131 2.29 -25.72 13.65
C THR A 131 1.30 -24.75 14.26
N THR A 132 1.76 -23.67 14.90
CA THR A 132 0.88 -22.69 15.55
C THR A 132 0.01 -21.94 14.54
N LYS A 133 0.54 -21.63 13.35
CA LYS A 133 -0.26 -21.10 12.24
C LYS A 133 -1.36 -22.07 11.78
N TRP A 134 -1.07 -23.37 11.79
CA TRP A 134 -2.07 -24.39 11.45
C TRP A 134 -3.13 -24.52 12.54
N LEU A 135 -2.72 -24.59 13.81
CA LEU A 135 -3.62 -24.66 14.97
C LEU A 135 -4.63 -23.51 14.99
N ALA A 136 -4.20 -22.31 14.58
CA ALA A 136 -5.09 -21.15 14.46
C ALA A 136 -6.32 -21.38 13.56
N ARG A 137 -6.30 -22.36 12.66
CA ARG A 137 -7.42 -22.72 11.79
C ARG A 137 -8.34 -23.79 12.37
N HIS A 138 -7.97 -24.38 13.51
CA HIS A 138 -8.67 -25.48 14.15
C HIS A 138 -8.90 -25.13 15.63
N PRO A 139 -10.00 -24.43 15.96
CA PRO A 139 -10.28 -23.92 17.31
C PRO A 139 -10.15 -24.97 18.41
N GLU A 140 -10.66 -26.19 18.19
CA GLU A 140 -10.58 -27.30 19.13
C GLU A 140 -9.14 -27.71 19.46
N LEU A 141 -8.27 -27.75 18.45
CA LEU A 141 -6.87 -28.13 18.61
C LEU A 141 -6.05 -26.99 19.22
N LEU A 142 -6.39 -25.75 18.89
CA LEU A 142 -5.79 -24.59 19.56
C LEU A 142 -6.17 -24.57 21.04
N GLN A 143 -7.43 -24.86 21.37
CA GLN A 143 -7.88 -24.96 22.76
C GLN A 143 -7.15 -26.07 23.51
N ALA A 144 -6.97 -27.24 22.90
CA ALA A 144 -6.20 -28.34 23.50
C ALA A 144 -4.71 -27.98 23.68
N TYR A 145 -4.11 -27.28 22.73
CA TYR A 145 -2.75 -26.74 22.83
C TYR A 145 -2.61 -25.77 24.02
N LEU A 146 -3.57 -24.88 24.22
CA LEU A 146 -3.59 -23.95 25.37
C LEU A 146 -3.86 -24.68 26.70
N ALA A 147 -4.75 -25.68 26.69
CA ALA A 147 -5.05 -26.49 27.87
C ALA A 147 -3.84 -27.31 28.33
N ALA A 148 -3.03 -27.80 27.39
CA ALA A 148 -1.78 -28.51 27.66
C ALA A 148 -0.62 -27.60 28.11
N GLY A 149 -0.82 -26.26 28.16
CA GLY A 149 0.22 -25.30 28.53
C GLY A 149 1.36 -25.19 27.51
N CYS A 150 1.13 -25.61 26.26
CA CYS A 150 2.13 -25.57 25.21
C CYS A 150 2.48 -24.12 24.80
N ASP A 151 1.59 -23.17 25.03
CA ASP A 151 1.85 -21.74 24.83
C ASP A 151 2.95 -21.20 25.74
N ALA A 152 2.95 -21.59 27.02
CA ALA A 152 4.03 -21.23 27.95
C ALA A 152 5.37 -21.84 27.52
N GLN A 153 5.35 -23.09 27.04
CA GLN A 153 6.54 -23.77 26.48
C GLN A 153 7.10 -23.01 25.27
N VAL A 154 6.24 -22.69 24.30
CA VAL A 154 6.66 -21.99 23.08
C VAL A 154 7.17 -20.59 23.40
N ARG A 155 6.54 -19.87 24.33
CA ARG A 155 6.98 -18.53 24.76
C ARG A 155 8.37 -18.51 25.40
N ALA A 156 8.72 -19.56 26.15
CA ALA A 156 10.02 -19.62 26.81
C ALA A 156 11.20 -19.68 25.83
N VAL A 157 10.97 -20.19 24.61
CA VAL A 157 12.03 -20.49 23.63
C VAL A 157 11.85 -19.70 22.32
N HIS A 158 10.67 -19.14 22.09
CA HIS A 158 10.31 -18.43 20.86
C HIS A 158 9.63 -17.09 21.16
N CYS A 159 9.49 -16.27 20.12
CA CYS A 159 8.86 -14.96 20.26
C CYS A 159 7.36 -15.10 20.64
N PRO A 160 6.81 -14.16 21.42
CA PRO A 160 5.41 -14.16 21.87
C PRO A 160 4.39 -14.38 20.74
N GLU A 161 4.66 -13.85 19.55
CA GLU A 161 3.76 -13.96 18.38
C GLU A 161 3.60 -15.39 17.87
N VAL A 162 4.58 -16.26 18.16
CA VAL A 162 4.54 -17.67 17.79
C VAL A 162 3.72 -18.46 18.81
N ALA A 163 3.80 -18.08 20.09
CA ALA A 163 3.10 -18.75 21.20
C ALA A 163 1.58 -18.56 21.11
N TRP A 164 1.14 -17.36 20.74
CA TRP A 164 -0.28 -17.01 20.63
C TRP A 164 -0.62 -16.50 19.22
N PRO A 165 -1.12 -17.37 18.33
CA PRO A 165 -1.42 -17.00 16.95
C PRO A 165 -2.77 -16.25 16.85
N LEU A 166 -2.91 -15.11 17.54
CA LEU A 166 -4.15 -14.34 17.66
C LEU A 166 -4.70 -13.87 16.32
N VAL A 167 -3.92 -13.12 15.53
CA VAL A 167 -4.39 -12.63 14.22
C VAL A 167 -4.72 -13.78 13.25
N PRO A 168 -3.89 -14.84 13.10
CA PRO A 168 -4.29 -16.03 12.35
C PRO A 168 -5.60 -16.66 12.83
N ALA A 169 -5.86 -16.72 14.14
CA ALA A 169 -7.06 -17.32 14.71
C ALA A 169 -8.29 -16.48 14.41
N VAL A 170 -8.21 -15.16 14.65
CA VAL A 170 -9.27 -14.20 14.27
C VAL A 170 -9.55 -14.30 12.79
N ARG A 171 -8.53 -14.27 11.92
CA ARG A 171 -8.70 -14.40 10.46
C ARG A 171 -9.36 -15.71 10.05
N ALA A 172 -9.10 -16.80 10.77
CA ALA A 172 -9.71 -18.09 10.52
C ALA A 172 -11.16 -18.20 11.03
N GLY A 173 -11.65 -17.20 11.78
CA GLY A 173 -12.99 -17.22 12.37
C GLY A 173 -13.06 -17.98 13.68
N ALA A 174 -12.01 -17.88 14.51
CA ALA A 174 -12.05 -18.41 15.87
C ALA A 174 -13.22 -17.79 16.66
N PRO A 175 -13.91 -18.58 17.49
CA PRO A 175 -15.03 -18.08 18.29
C PRO A 175 -14.55 -17.04 19.31
N PRO A 176 -15.40 -16.06 19.68
CA PRO A 176 -15.06 -15.01 20.66
C PRO A 176 -14.46 -15.54 21.97
N ALA A 177 -14.97 -16.66 22.48
CA ALA A 177 -14.46 -17.29 23.71
C ALA A 177 -12.99 -17.73 23.59
N LEU A 178 -12.58 -18.24 22.43
CA LEU A 178 -11.18 -18.64 22.19
C LEU A 178 -10.27 -17.41 22.02
N VAL A 179 -10.80 -16.33 21.45
CA VAL A 179 -10.08 -15.05 21.34
C VAL A 179 -9.83 -14.44 22.72
N ARG A 180 -10.85 -14.43 23.61
CA ARG A 180 -10.70 -14.02 25.02
C ARG A 180 -9.62 -14.86 25.71
N LEU A 181 -9.71 -16.19 25.60
CA LEU A 181 -8.74 -17.11 26.20
C LEU A 181 -7.29 -16.83 25.72
N LEU A 182 -7.08 -16.54 24.43
CA LEU A 182 -5.75 -16.21 23.92
C LEU A 182 -5.20 -14.94 24.56
N VAL A 183 -6.01 -13.88 24.68
CA VAL A 183 -5.59 -12.60 25.27
C VAL A 183 -5.34 -12.75 26.76
N GLU A 184 -6.23 -13.45 27.49
CA GLU A 184 -6.04 -13.79 28.91
C GLU A 184 -4.76 -14.58 29.17
N ARG A 185 -4.34 -15.41 28.21
CA ARG A 185 -3.06 -16.15 28.27
C ARG A 185 -1.84 -15.32 27.91
N GLY A 186 -2.00 -14.05 27.51
CA GLY A 186 -0.91 -13.11 27.25
C GLY A 186 -0.75 -12.68 25.79
N ALA A 187 -1.67 -13.07 24.89
CA ALA A 187 -1.67 -12.56 23.53
C ALA A 187 -1.99 -11.05 23.55
N SER A 188 -1.17 -10.23 22.88
CA SER A 188 -1.44 -8.80 22.83
C SER A 188 -2.58 -8.50 21.83
N PRO A 189 -3.65 -7.79 22.24
CA PRO A 189 -4.74 -7.40 21.35
C PRO A 189 -4.30 -6.39 20.27
N ASN A 190 -3.14 -5.77 20.46
CA ASN A 190 -2.53 -4.79 19.54
C ASN A 190 -1.37 -5.39 18.74
N GLN A 191 -1.21 -6.72 18.77
CA GLN A 191 -0.13 -7.40 18.08
C GLN A 191 -0.33 -7.35 16.56
N VAL A 192 0.58 -6.68 15.88
CA VAL A 192 0.55 -6.60 14.43
C VAL A 192 1.38 -7.72 13.80
N VAL A 193 0.83 -8.43 12.82
CA VAL A 193 1.54 -9.49 12.07
C VAL A 193 1.39 -9.29 10.57
N GLY A 194 2.51 -9.44 9.85
CA GLY A 194 2.59 -9.19 8.42
C GLY A 194 4.00 -8.70 8.03
N GLY A 195 4.16 -8.12 6.83
CA GLY A 195 5.39 -7.43 6.44
C GLY A 195 6.36 -8.21 5.54
N GLY A 196 5.97 -9.39 5.05
CA GLY A 196 6.68 -10.04 3.92
C GLY A 196 6.30 -9.40 2.58
N ARG A 197 7.11 -9.57 1.53
CA ARG A 197 6.84 -9.02 0.18
C ARG A 197 5.39 -9.31 -0.25
N GLY A 198 4.57 -8.27 -0.36
CA GLY A 198 3.19 -8.34 -0.85
C GLY A 198 2.11 -8.77 0.14
N ARG A 199 2.40 -8.96 1.44
CA ARG A 199 1.35 -9.25 2.45
C ARG A 199 0.97 -8.01 3.23
N ALA A 200 -0.34 -7.78 3.32
CA ALA A 200 -0.92 -6.77 4.20
C ALA A 200 -0.45 -6.99 5.63
N ILE A 201 -0.18 -5.88 6.31
CA ILE A 201 0.05 -5.87 7.74
C ILE A 201 -1.33 -5.79 8.41
N GLU A 202 -1.59 -6.68 9.36
CA GLU A 202 -2.89 -6.77 10.04
C GLU A 202 -2.71 -6.83 11.56
N SER A 203 -3.57 -6.12 12.28
CA SER A 203 -3.82 -6.27 13.71
C SER A 203 -4.98 -7.26 13.94
N PRO A 204 -5.22 -7.72 15.19
CA PRO A 204 -6.37 -8.57 15.50
C PRO A 204 -7.68 -7.85 15.15
N LEU A 205 -7.76 -6.56 15.47
CA LEU A 205 -8.93 -5.73 15.23
C LEU A 205 -9.18 -5.53 13.74
N SER A 206 -8.14 -5.28 12.93
CA SER A 206 -8.29 -5.19 11.47
C SER A 206 -8.68 -6.54 10.83
N ALA A 207 -8.23 -7.66 11.39
CA ALA A 207 -8.62 -8.98 10.94
C ALA A 207 -10.09 -9.31 11.27
N ALA A 208 -10.59 -8.86 12.43
CA ALA A 208 -12.00 -8.96 12.80
C ALA A 208 -12.88 -8.12 11.86
N ILE A 209 -12.45 -6.89 11.54
CA ILE A 209 -13.10 -6.02 10.57
C ILE A 209 -13.14 -6.65 9.18
N SER A 210 -12.02 -7.21 8.72
CA SER A 210 -11.96 -7.88 7.39
C SER A 210 -12.88 -9.09 7.29
N ARG A 211 -13.38 -9.61 8.42
CA ARG A 211 -14.37 -10.69 8.50
C ARG A 211 -15.79 -10.20 8.75
N CYS A 212 -16.01 -8.88 8.84
CA CYS A 212 -17.28 -8.28 9.21
C CYS A 212 -17.83 -8.83 10.55
N SER A 213 -16.96 -9.17 11.50
CA SER A 213 -17.39 -9.79 12.76
C SER A 213 -17.44 -8.76 13.88
N ARG A 214 -18.62 -8.16 14.07
CA ARG A 214 -18.87 -7.20 15.16
C ARG A 214 -18.54 -7.79 16.53
N GLU A 215 -18.98 -9.01 16.80
CA GLU A 215 -18.70 -9.69 18.08
C GLU A 215 -17.19 -9.77 18.38
N LEU A 216 -16.37 -10.09 17.38
CA LEU A 216 -14.92 -10.13 17.56
C LEU A 216 -14.31 -8.74 17.75
N VAL A 217 -14.86 -7.71 17.10
CA VAL A 217 -14.48 -6.32 17.34
C VAL A 217 -14.77 -5.92 18.78
N ASP A 218 -16.00 -6.14 19.24
CA ASP A 218 -16.45 -5.80 20.59
C ASP A 218 -15.57 -6.49 21.64
N VAL A 219 -15.33 -7.81 21.49
CA VAL A 219 -14.46 -8.58 22.37
C VAL A 219 -13.02 -8.05 22.39
N LEU A 220 -12.45 -7.72 21.23
CA LEU A 220 -11.07 -7.24 21.16
C LEU A 220 -10.93 -5.85 21.80
N VAL A 221 -11.89 -4.95 21.58
CA VAL A 221 -11.90 -3.61 22.20
C VAL A 221 -12.07 -3.73 23.72
N GLU A 222 -13.00 -4.58 24.20
CA GLU A 222 -13.14 -4.87 25.63
C GLU A 222 -11.83 -5.39 26.26
N MET A 223 -11.03 -6.14 25.50
CA MET A 223 -9.72 -6.65 25.92
C MET A 223 -8.57 -5.66 25.73
N GLY A 224 -8.85 -4.39 25.38
CA GLY A 224 -7.85 -3.32 25.26
C GLY A 224 -7.21 -3.19 23.87
N ALA A 225 -7.89 -3.64 22.81
CA ALA A 225 -7.47 -3.32 21.45
C ALA A 225 -7.63 -1.82 21.17
N ASP A 226 -6.61 -1.22 20.58
CA ASP A 226 -6.55 0.19 20.21
C ASP A 226 -7.28 0.40 18.87
N ILE A 227 -8.34 1.20 18.89
CA ILE A 227 -9.15 1.52 17.71
C ILE A 227 -8.38 2.37 16.69
N HIS A 228 -7.39 3.15 17.14
CA HIS A 228 -6.53 3.94 16.27
C HIS A 228 -5.41 3.08 15.67
N GLY A 229 -5.18 1.89 16.22
CA GLY A 229 -4.13 0.98 15.79
C GLY A 229 -2.72 1.57 15.89
N ARG A 230 -1.73 0.76 15.53
CA ARG A 230 -0.33 1.15 15.58
C ARG A 230 0.15 1.64 14.22
N GLU A 231 0.68 2.86 14.17
CA GLU A 231 1.45 3.33 13.03
C GLU A 231 2.82 2.61 12.98
N ILE A 232 3.19 2.10 11.82
CA ILE A 232 4.44 1.38 11.60
C ILE A 232 5.30 2.20 10.63
N LEU A 233 6.44 2.67 11.12
CA LEU A 233 7.44 3.39 10.34
C LEU A 233 8.74 2.56 10.23
N PRO A 234 9.39 2.51 9.04
CA PRO A 234 8.90 3.04 7.76
C PRO A 234 7.64 2.27 7.31
N PRO A 235 6.72 2.90 6.55
CA PRO A 235 5.54 2.22 6.08
C PRO A 235 5.96 1.00 5.26
N SER A 236 5.26 -0.10 5.50
CA SER A 236 5.53 -1.33 4.78
C SER A 236 5.30 -1.11 3.29
N ARG A 237 5.99 -1.88 2.43
CA ARG A 237 5.61 -2.05 1.02
C ARG A 237 4.17 -2.60 0.84
N ALA A 238 3.44 -2.84 1.91
CA ALA A 238 2.01 -3.10 1.88
C ALA A 238 1.27 -1.89 1.29
N ARG A 239 0.39 -2.16 0.33
CA ARG A 239 -0.36 -1.16 -0.44
C ARG A 239 -1.36 -0.33 0.36
N ALA A 240 -1.61 -0.60 1.64
CA ALA A 240 -2.50 0.20 2.47
C ALA A 240 -2.20 -0.06 3.96
N PRO A 241 -2.35 0.94 4.86
CA PRO A 241 -2.11 0.81 6.30
C PRO A 241 -3.25 0.04 7.01
N THR A 242 -3.57 -1.16 6.52
CA THR A 242 -4.70 -1.98 7.00
C THR A 242 -4.55 -2.48 8.43
N GLN A 243 -3.38 -2.33 9.06
CA GLN A 243 -3.22 -2.62 10.48
C GLN A 243 -4.03 -1.67 11.36
N ILE A 244 -4.36 -0.49 10.83
CA ILE A 244 -5.24 0.47 11.47
C ILE A 244 -6.69 0.07 11.14
N PRO A 245 -7.54 -0.19 12.16
CA PRO A 245 -8.92 -0.65 12.00
C PRO A 245 -9.73 0.15 10.97
N LEU A 246 -9.67 1.47 11.07
CA LEU A 246 -10.44 2.36 10.22
C LEU A 246 -10.09 2.26 8.73
N PHE A 247 -8.79 2.11 8.41
CA PHE A 247 -8.33 1.91 7.04
C PHE A 247 -8.68 0.51 6.51
N ALA A 248 -8.74 -0.51 7.39
CA ALA A 248 -9.26 -1.82 7.02
C ALA A 248 -10.76 -1.76 6.69
N ALA A 249 -11.55 -1.00 7.47
CA ALA A 249 -12.97 -0.79 7.19
C ALA A 249 -13.16 -0.04 5.85
N ALA A 250 -12.39 1.03 5.61
CA ALA A 250 -12.42 1.75 4.33
C ALA A 250 -12.09 0.84 3.14
N LYS A 251 -11.09 -0.03 3.29
CA LYS A 251 -10.75 -1.03 2.26
C LYS A 251 -11.87 -2.05 2.07
N LEU A 252 -12.52 -2.50 3.15
CA LEU A 252 -13.66 -3.42 3.07
C LEU A 252 -14.85 -2.79 2.33
N MET A 253 -15.11 -1.49 2.52
CA MET A 253 -16.14 -0.77 1.77
C MET A 253 -15.92 -0.82 0.26
N ALA A 254 -14.68 -0.95 -0.21
CA ALA A 254 -14.38 -1.07 -1.63
C ALA A 254 -14.75 -2.44 -2.24
N THR A 255 -14.81 -3.50 -1.42
CA THR A 255 -15.19 -4.84 -1.87
C THR A 255 -16.62 -5.23 -1.50
N SER A 256 -17.11 -4.71 -0.37
CA SER A 256 -18.40 -5.04 0.23
C SER A 256 -18.96 -3.79 0.92
N PRO A 257 -19.63 -2.88 0.18
CA PRO A 257 -20.03 -1.56 0.69
C PRO A 257 -20.91 -1.61 1.95
N GLU A 258 -21.85 -2.55 2.05
CA GLU A 258 -22.71 -2.69 3.23
C GLU A 258 -21.96 -3.15 4.47
N GLU A 259 -21.18 -4.22 4.36
CA GLU A 259 -20.33 -4.75 5.43
C GLU A 259 -19.27 -3.74 5.86
N GLY A 260 -18.67 -3.05 4.89
CA GLY A 260 -17.71 -1.98 5.13
C GLY A 260 -18.32 -0.80 5.88
N ARG A 261 -19.53 -0.35 5.50
CA ARG A 261 -20.26 0.70 6.25
C ARG A 261 -20.54 0.27 7.67
N LEU A 262 -20.98 -0.97 7.87
CA LEU A 262 -21.20 -1.52 9.21
C LEU A 262 -19.90 -1.44 10.04
N MET A 263 -18.78 -1.99 9.54
CA MET A 263 -17.51 -1.98 10.28
C MET A 263 -16.96 -0.56 10.47
N MET A 264 -17.16 0.34 9.51
CA MET A 264 -16.80 1.75 9.63
C MET A 264 -17.58 2.42 10.76
N SER A 265 -18.91 2.28 10.78
CA SER A 265 -19.76 2.82 11.86
C SER A 265 -19.37 2.26 13.23
N VAL A 266 -19.02 0.98 13.32
CA VAL A 266 -18.52 0.36 14.56
C VAL A 266 -17.20 1.02 14.99
N CYS A 267 -16.27 1.27 14.06
CA CYS A 267 -15.03 1.97 14.41
C CYS A 267 -15.29 3.38 14.95
N LEU A 268 -16.17 4.13 14.30
CA LEU A 268 -16.56 5.48 14.72
C LEU A 268 -17.27 5.46 16.09
N GLN A 269 -18.11 4.46 16.35
CA GLN A 269 -18.76 4.27 17.66
C GLN A 269 -17.75 4.10 18.79
N TYR A 270 -16.61 3.43 18.51
CA TYR A 270 -15.51 3.27 19.45
C TYR A 270 -14.53 4.46 19.49
N GLY A 271 -14.85 5.58 18.82
CA GLY A 271 -14.08 6.82 18.88
C GLY A 271 -12.98 6.94 17.83
N ALA A 272 -13.00 6.14 16.76
CA ALA A 272 -12.08 6.34 15.64
C ALA A 272 -12.32 7.71 14.97
N ASP A 273 -11.24 8.37 14.57
CA ASP A 273 -11.29 9.63 13.81
C ASP A 273 -11.42 9.31 12.32
N ILE A 274 -12.52 9.71 11.68
CA ILE A 274 -12.77 9.53 10.23
C ILE A 274 -11.65 10.13 9.36
N ASN A 275 -10.94 11.12 9.89
CA ASN A 275 -9.81 11.80 9.26
C ASN A 275 -8.47 11.32 9.82
N GLN A 276 -8.40 10.11 10.37
CA GLN A 276 -7.13 9.54 10.81
C GLN A 276 -6.13 9.49 9.65
N HIS A 277 -4.87 9.84 9.93
CA HIS A 277 -3.81 9.85 8.93
C HIS A 277 -2.84 8.70 9.18
N ALA A 278 -2.33 8.11 8.11
CA ALA A 278 -1.28 7.12 8.18
C ALA A 278 -0.31 7.28 7.01
N CYS A 279 0.94 6.87 7.22
CA CYS A 279 1.92 6.87 6.15
C CYS A 279 1.62 5.79 5.08
N PHE A 280 1.71 6.15 3.81
CA PHE A 280 1.48 5.30 2.65
C PHE A 280 2.66 5.35 1.68
N SER A 281 2.93 4.25 0.97
CA SER A 281 3.93 4.18 -0.09
C SER A 281 3.29 3.74 -1.40
N ASN A 282 3.48 4.52 -2.47
CA ASN A 282 2.98 4.13 -3.80
C ASN A 282 3.93 3.15 -4.51
N SER A 283 3.56 2.74 -5.73
CA SER A 283 4.36 1.82 -6.56
C SER A 283 5.77 2.32 -6.88
N ASN A 284 6.00 3.63 -6.77
CA ASN A 284 7.28 4.27 -7.06
C ASN A 284 8.09 4.52 -5.78
N GLU A 285 7.70 3.89 -4.66
CA GLU A 285 8.32 4.06 -3.35
C GLU A 285 8.33 5.52 -2.86
N LEU A 286 7.36 6.33 -3.32
CA LEU A 286 7.12 7.69 -2.81
C LEU A 286 6.16 7.63 -1.62
N PHE A 287 6.44 8.42 -0.59
CA PHE A 287 5.70 8.40 0.67
C PHE A 287 4.81 9.62 0.83
N TYR A 288 3.58 9.43 1.29
CA TYR A 288 2.65 10.51 1.61
C TYR A 288 1.66 10.07 2.68
N TRP A 289 0.94 11.03 3.25
CA TRP A 289 -0.12 10.76 4.23
C TRP A 289 -1.40 10.38 3.52
N ILE A 290 -2.04 9.31 3.95
CA ILE A 290 -3.33 8.86 3.42
C ILE A 290 -4.42 8.91 4.49
N THR A 291 -5.66 9.15 4.06
CA THR A 291 -6.88 9.12 4.88
C THR A 291 -7.73 7.89 4.54
N PRO A 292 -8.71 7.50 5.36
CA PRO A 292 -9.64 6.42 5.05
C PRO A 292 -10.35 6.61 3.71
N LEU A 293 -10.77 7.84 3.39
CA LEU A 293 -11.38 8.17 2.09
C LEU A 293 -10.42 7.87 0.93
N LEU A 294 -9.15 8.27 1.03
CA LEU A 294 -8.16 7.98 0.00
C LEU A 294 -7.85 6.47 -0.10
N VAL A 295 -7.80 5.73 1.01
CA VAL A 295 -7.65 4.26 0.95
C VAL A 295 -8.83 3.59 0.27
N TYR A 296 -10.06 4.04 0.55
CA TYR A 296 -11.25 3.56 -0.14
C TYR A 296 -11.13 3.78 -1.65
N LEU A 297 -10.88 5.02 -2.07
CA LEU A 297 -10.75 5.39 -3.48
C LEU A 297 -9.61 4.64 -4.20
N ASP A 298 -8.50 4.36 -3.52
CA ASP A 298 -7.39 3.56 -4.07
C ASP A 298 -7.71 2.07 -4.20
N SER A 299 -8.64 1.58 -3.37
CA SER A 299 -8.99 0.15 -3.27
C SER A 299 -10.14 -0.26 -4.18
N VAL A 300 -11.00 0.68 -4.63
CA VAL A 300 -12.10 0.36 -5.54
C VAL A 300 -11.55 -0.13 -6.89
N PRO A 301 -12.02 -1.27 -7.41
CA PRO A 301 -11.61 -1.74 -8.73
C PRO A 301 -12.31 -0.89 -9.80
N TRP A 302 -11.53 -0.06 -10.48
CA TRP A 302 -12.03 0.89 -11.48
C TRP A 302 -11.96 0.36 -12.92
N GLY A 303 -12.06 -0.96 -13.10
CA GLY A 303 -12.03 -1.62 -14.41
C GLY A 303 -13.38 -1.68 -15.12
N ASP A 304 -13.38 -2.19 -16.36
CA ASP A 304 -14.60 -2.35 -17.19
C ASP A 304 -15.35 -3.66 -16.95
N ALA A 305 -14.84 -4.52 -16.06
CA ALA A 305 -15.48 -5.78 -15.71
C ALA A 305 -16.88 -5.53 -15.12
N ALA A 306 -17.85 -6.40 -15.42
CA ALA A 306 -19.23 -6.21 -14.98
C ALA A 306 -19.36 -6.11 -13.44
N ALA A 307 -18.55 -6.87 -12.69
CA ALA A 307 -18.50 -6.82 -11.23
C ALA A 307 -17.98 -5.47 -10.71
N ASP A 308 -16.97 -4.89 -11.38
CA ASP A 308 -16.43 -3.57 -11.05
C ASP A 308 -17.51 -2.49 -11.22
N ARG A 309 -18.36 -2.60 -12.26
CA ARG A 309 -19.43 -1.61 -12.51
C ARG A 309 -20.45 -1.53 -11.38
N GLN A 310 -20.75 -2.62 -10.69
CA GLN A 310 -21.69 -2.60 -9.58
C GLN A 310 -21.08 -1.89 -8.36
N LEU A 311 -19.85 -2.22 -8.00
CA LEU A 311 -19.11 -1.54 -6.92
C LEU A 311 -18.93 -0.05 -7.21
N GLN A 312 -18.72 0.31 -8.48
CA GLN A 312 -18.61 1.70 -8.93
C GLN A 312 -19.93 2.47 -8.80
N LYS A 313 -21.09 1.83 -9.03
CA LYS A 313 -22.41 2.46 -8.81
C LYS A 313 -22.63 2.78 -7.34
N GLU A 314 -22.19 1.89 -6.46
CA GLU A 314 -22.31 2.07 -5.02
C GLU A 314 -21.30 3.07 -4.46
N ALA A 315 -20.25 3.39 -5.22
CA ALA A 315 -19.17 4.27 -4.77
C ALA A 315 -19.63 5.69 -4.45
N LEU A 316 -20.59 6.23 -5.20
CA LEU A 316 -21.15 7.55 -4.90
C LEU A 316 -21.82 7.55 -3.52
N GLY A 317 -22.60 6.51 -3.19
CA GLY A 317 -23.22 6.37 -1.87
C GLY A 317 -22.20 6.17 -0.75
N VAL A 318 -21.08 5.49 -1.01
CA VAL A 318 -19.99 5.34 -0.03
C VAL A 318 -19.26 6.67 0.20
N ILE A 319 -18.97 7.43 -0.85
CA ILE A 319 -18.30 8.74 -0.74
C ILE A 319 -19.20 9.73 -0.01
N SER A 320 -20.50 9.77 -0.33
CA SER A 320 -21.47 10.56 0.43
C SER A 320 -21.48 10.17 1.91
N TYR A 321 -21.47 8.87 2.22
CA TYR A 321 -21.36 8.40 3.60
C TYR A 321 -20.10 8.93 4.31
N PHE A 322 -18.92 8.91 3.65
CA PHE A 322 -17.71 9.49 4.25
C PHE A 322 -17.91 10.97 4.62
N PHE A 323 -18.51 11.75 3.73
CA PHE A 323 -18.79 13.16 3.99
C PHE A 323 -19.84 13.38 5.08
N ASP A 324 -20.88 12.55 5.11
CA ASP A 324 -21.91 12.60 6.17
C ASP A 324 -21.30 12.29 7.55
N GLN A 325 -20.23 11.49 7.60
CA GLN A 325 -19.45 11.24 8.81
C GLN A 325 -18.39 12.30 9.12
N GLY A 326 -18.27 13.37 8.30
CA GLY A 326 -17.33 14.47 8.51
C GLY A 326 -15.93 14.25 7.93
N ALA A 327 -15.77 13.37 6.92
CA ALA A 327 -14.51 13.22 6.22
C ALA A 327 -14.11 14.53 5.51
N THR A 328 -12.83 14.90 5.64
CA THR A 328 -12.23 16.05 4.95
C THR A 328 -11.41 15.59 3.75
N ASP A 329 -11.33 16.47 2.76
CA ASP A 329 -10.54 16.34 1.54
C ASP A 329 -9.04 16.62 1.75
N SER A 330 -8.69 17.26 2.87
CA SER A 330 -7.36 17.81 3.13
C SER A 330 -6.65 17.17 4.33
N VAL A 331 -5.32 17.12 4.23
CA VAL A 331 -4.42 16.74 5.33
C VAL A 331 -3.98 18.02 6.07
N PRO A 332 -3.99 18.04 7.42
CA PRO A 332 -3.51 19.17 8.22
C PRO A 332 -2.11 19.61 7.81
N GLU A 333 -1.88 20.93 7.78
CA GLU A 333 -0.59 21.50 7.36
C GLU A 333 0.61 20.97 8.16
N ASP A 334 0.41 20.68 9.45
CA ASP A 334 1.46 20.16 10.33
C ASP A 334 1.98 18.77 9.92
N LYS A 335 1.18 18.01 9.17
CA LYS A 335 1.57 16.71 8.62
C LYS A 335 2.13 16.82 7.20
N ARG A 336 2.08 17.99 6.55
CA ARG A 336 2.71 18.15 5.23
C ARG A 336 4.23 17.99 5.38
N PRO A 337 4.89 17.13 4.60
CA PRO A 337 6.33 17.00 4.65
C PRO A 337 6.97 18.35 4.33
N ARG A 338 7.63 18.97 5.30
CA ARG A 338 8.33 20.27 5.14
C ARG A 338 9.58 20.07 4.26
N ARG A 339 9.38 20.01 2.94
CA ARG A 339 10.38 19.72 1.90
C ARG A 339 11.14 18.39 2.12
N PRO A 340 11.64 17.73 1.07
CA PRO A 340 12.48 16.54 1.23
C PRO A 340 13.81 16.95 1.88
N ARG A 341 13.90 16.87 3.21
CA ARG A 341 15.18 16.85 3.91
C ARG A 341 15.86 15.53 3.57
N ARG A 342 16.96 15.59 2.82
CA ARG A 342 17.89 14.47 2.67
C ARG A 342 18.40 14.06 4.06
N LEU A 343 17.78 13.08 4.68
CA LEU A 343 18.26 12.45 5.90
C LEU A 343 19.12 11.26 5.49
N SER A 344 20.37 11.27 5.94
CA SER A 344 21.54 10.66 5.30
C SER A 344 21.64 9.13 5.32
N THR A 345 20.56 8.37 5.56
CA THR A 345 20.67 6.91 5.63
C THR A 345 19.52 6.13 5.00
N CYS A 346 18.39 6.75 4.66
CA CYS A 346 17.29 6.11 3.91
C CYS A 346 16.60 7.17 3.03
N ASP A 347 16.90 7.18 1.73
CA ASP A 347 16.36 8.14 0.74
C ASP A 347 14.88 7.86 0.41
N HIS A 348 14.01 8.08 1.38
CA HIS A 348 12.57 8.00 1.19
C HIS A 348 12.04 9.38 0.79
N LEU A 349 11.66 9.55 -0.49
CA LEU A 349 11.15 10.82 -0.99
C LEU A 349 9.69 11.00 -0.56
N TRP A 350 9.47 11.91 0.38
CA TRP A 350 8.13 12.33 0.79
C TRP A 350 7.56 13.32 -0.22
N ILE A 351 6.33 13.06 -0.66
CA ILE A 351 5.56 13.93 -1.55
C ILE A 351 4.33 14.47 -0.82
N GLU A 352 3.73 15.53 -1.39
CA GLU A 352 2.44 16.04 -0.92
C GLU A 352 1.35 14.97 -1.06
N THR A 353 0.40 14.97 -0.13
CA THR A 353 -0.76 14.08 -0.22
C THR A 353 -1.60 14.48 -1.44
N PRO A 354 -1.93 13.53 -2.32
CA PRO A 354 -2.79 13.81 -3.47
C PRO A 354 -4.20 14.13 -2.99
N TYR A 355 -4.85 15.06 -3.69
CA TYR A 355 -6.29 15.26 -3.50
C TYR A 355 -7.08 14.04 -3.97
N PRO A 356 -8.30 13.79 -3.44
CA PRO A 356 -9.18 12.72 -3.92
C PRO A 356 -9.35 12.73 -5.45
N ILE A 357 -9.65 13.89 -6.05
CA ILE A 357 -9.83 14.04 -7.51
C ILE A 357 -8.52 13.72 -8.25
N GLU A 358 -7.39 14.21 -7.76
CA GLU A 358 -6.07 13.95 -8.36
C GLU A 358 -5.74 12.46 -8.36
N MET A 359 -6.02 11.76 -7.26
CA MET A 359 -5.78 10.33 -7.14
C MET A 359 -6.68 9.53 -8.09
N LEU A 360 -7.94 9.94 -8.25
CA LEU A 360 -8.86 9.34 -9.21
C LEU A 360 -8.37 9.54 -10.64
N LEU A 361 -7.95 10.74 -11.02
CA LEU A 361 -7.43 11.00 -12.38
C LEU A 361 -6.14 10.22 -12.69
N ASP A 362 -5.28 10.00 -11.70
CA ASP A 362 -4.08 9.16 -11.85
C ASP A 362 -4.42 7.69 -12.14
N ARG A 363 -5.44 7.17 -11.44
CA ARG A 363 -5.91 5.78 -11.55
C ARG A 363 -6.77 5.57 -12.80
N TRP A 364 -7.74 6.44 -13.04
CA TRP A 364 -8.75 6.33 -14.09
C TRP A 364 -8.28 6.82 -15.46
N LYS A 365 -7.18 7.58 -15.49
CA LYS A 365 -6.73 8.31 -16.69
C LYS A 365 -7.75 9.37 -17.14
N LEU A 366 -7.28 10.30 -17.96
CA LEU A 366 -8.08 11.44 -18.39
C LEU A 366 -9.28 11.05 -19.25
N TYR A 367 -9.22 9.96 -20.02
CA TYR A 367 -10.32 9.53 -20.89
C TYR A 367 -11.56 9.08 -20.11
N SER A 368 -11.43 8.77 -18.82
CA SER A 368 -12.56 8.38 -17.99
C SER A 368 -13.47 9.56 -17.61
N LEU A 369 -13.01 10.81 -17.82
CA LEU A 369 -13.81 12.02 -17.62
C LEU A 369 -15.05 12.09 -18.51
N THR A 370 -15.10 11.33 -19.61
CA THR A 370 -16.28 11.32 -20.50
C THR A 370 -17.42 10.44 -19.99
N GLN A 371 -17.17 9.60 -18.98
CA GLN A 371 -18.21 8.72 -18.46
C GLN A 371 -18.97 9.40 -17.33
N ASP A 372 -20.28 9.59 -17.50
CA ASP A 372 -21.14 10.31 -16.54
C ASP A 372 -21.05 9.79 -15.11
N ARG A 373 -20.92 8.47 -14.95
CA ARG A 373 -20.77 7.81 -13.65
C ARG A 373 -19.52 8.28 -12.89
N TYR A 374 -18.38 8.38 -13.58
CA TYR A 374 -17.11 8.81 -12.99
C TYR A 374 -17.16 10.29 -12.70
N PHE A 375 -17.77 11.03 -13.61
CA PHE A 375 -17.90 12.45 -13.49
C PHE A 375 -18.81 12.87 -12.32
N SER A 376 -19.87 12.10 -12.02
CA SER A 376 -20.73 12.34 -10.85
C SER A 376 -19.96 12.26 -9.52
N ILE A 377 -18.96 11.37 -9.43
CA ILE A 377 -18.07 11.28 -8.25
C ILE A 377 -17.19 12.52 -8.17
N ILE A 378 -16.64 12.97 -9.29
CA ILE A 378 -15.81 14.16 -9.37
C ILE A 378 -16.61 15.41 -8.99
N GLU A 379 -17.86 15.55 -9.47
CA GLU A 379 -18.78 16.62 -9.09
C GLU A 379 -18.99 16.66 -7.57
N LEU A 380 -19.26 15.52 -6.95
CA LEU A 380 -19.44 15.41 -5.50
C LEU A 380 -18.17 15.84 -4.73
N LEU A 381 -16.99 15.38 -5.17
CA LEU A 381 -15.72 15.74 -4.54
C LEU A 381 -15.37 17.23 -4.73
N ALA A 382 -15.64 17.77 -5.92
CA ALA A 382 -15.33 19.16 -6.26
C ALA A 382 -16.16 20.14 -5.42
N GLN A 383 -17.41 19.79 -5.10
CA GLN A 383 -18.26 20.60 -4.22
C GLN A 383 -17.73 20.77 -2.79
N ARG A 384 -16.73 19.98 -2.38
CA ARG A 384 -16.23 19.92 -1.00
C ARG A 384 -14.73 20.21 -0.88
N THR A 385 -14.05 20.50 -2.00
CA THR A 385 -12.58 20.68 -2.03
C THR A 385 -12.20 22.14 -2.20
N ASN A 386 -11.08 22.61 -1.64
CA ASN A 386 -10.54 23.95 -1.98
C ASN A 386 -9.89 23.93 -3.38
N LEU A 387 -10.42 24.75 -4.29
CA LEU A 387 -10.31 24.56 -5.73
C LEU A 387 -9.12 25.25 -6.40
N VAL A 388 -8.59 26.33 -5.81
CA VAL A 388 -7.53 27.13 -6.45
C VAL A 388 -6.24 26.30 -6.56
N ASP A 389 -5.80 25.73 -5.45
CA ASP A 389 -4.58 24.91 -5.39
C ASP A 389 -4.77 23.58 -6.13
N LEU A 390 -5.95 22.95 -6.01
CA LEU A 390 -6.28 21.74 -6.77
C LEU A 390 -6.17 21.97 -8.29
N THR A 391 -6.76 23.04 -8.81
CA THR A 391 -6.80 23.30 -10.26
C THR A 391 -5.39 23.47 -10.82
N ILE A 392 -4.56 24.28 -10.16
CA ILE A 392 -3.15 24.47 -10.55
C ILE A 392 -2.41 23.13 -10.53
N ARG A 393 -2.56 22.35 -9.44
CA ARG A 393 -1.90 21.04 -9.33
C ARG A 393 -2.34 20.04 -10.41
N LEU A 394 -3.65 19.95 -10.69
CA LEU A 394 -4.20 19.07 -11.71
C LEU A 394 -3.68 19.45 -13.10
N VAL A 395 -3.74 20.75 -13.44
CA VAL A 395 -3.24 21.28 -14.70
C VAL A 395 -1.75 20.96 -14.83
N ARG A 396 -0.95 21.31 -13.82
CA ARG A 396 0.49 21.02 -13.81
C ARG A 396 0.74 19.54 -14.06
N LYS A 397 0.14 18.64 -13.29
CA LYS A 397 0.42 17.21 -13.35
C LYS A 397 -0.02 16.54 -14.65
N HIS A 398 -1.19 16.88 -15.16
CA HIS A 398 -1.82 16.17 -16.29
C HIS A 398 -1.52 16.79 -17.66
N SER A 399 -1.13 18.08 -17.72
CA SER A 399 -0.74 18.74 -18.98
C SER A 399 0.43 18.04 -19.68
N TYR A 400 1.32 17.40 -18.91
CA TYR A 400 2.49 16.68 -19.46
C TYR A 400 2.16 15.31 -20.07
N ARG A 401 1.03 14.71 -19.69
CA ARG A 401 0.70 13.33 -20.07
C ARG A 401 -0.19 13.25 -21.32
N PHE A 402 -0.72 14.38 -21.79
CA PHE A 402 -1.68 14.42 -22.89
C PHE A 402 -0.98 14.72 -24.22
N LYS A 403 -1.10 13.80 -25.20
CA LYS A 403 -0.61 14.03 -26.56
C LYS A 403 -1.81 14.27 -27.50
N PRO A 404 -1.89 15.44 -28.16
CA PRO A 404 -3.05 15.78 -29.00
C PRO A 404 -3.24 14.86 -30.21
N THR A 405 -2.24 14.09 -30.59
CA THR A 405 -2.31 13.14 -31.71
C THR A 405 -3.03 11.83 -31.37
N GLU A 406 -3.45 11.63 -30.13
CA GLU A 406 -4.13 10.40 -29.70
C GLU A 406 -5.62 10.37 -30.12
N PRO A 407 -6.17 9.19 -30.49
CA PRO A 407 -7.55 9.08 -31.02
C PRO A 407 -8.64 9.57 -30.05
N TRP A 408 -8.39 9.44 -28.75
CA TRP A 408 -9.31 9.82 -27.66
C TRP A 408 -9.11 11.29 -27.21
N SER A 409 -8.35 12.09 -27.96
CA SER A 409 -8.05 13.48 -27.62
C SER A 409 -9.28 14.40 -27.61
N ALA A 410 -10.28 14.16 -28.47
CA ALA A 410 -11.52 14.93 -28.47
C ALA A 410 -12.35 14.68 -27.19
N ASP A 411 -12.48 13.41 -26.82
CA ASP A 411 -13.20 12.95 -25.63
C ASP A 411 -12.55 13.50 -24.35
N VAL A 412 -11.22 13.40 -24.24
CA VAL A 412 -10.50 13.97 -23.10
C VAL A 412 -10.66 15.48 -23.02
N ARG A 413 -10.63 16.20 -24.15
CA ARG A 413 -10.88 17.65 -24.15
C ARG A 413 -12.29 17.98 -23.67
N ALA A 414 -13.30 17.25 -24.12
CA ALA A 414 -14.67 17.44 -23.67
C ALA A 414 -14.82 17.16 -22.16
N GLY A 415 -14.29 16.04 -21.68
CA GLY A 415 -14.30 15.68 -20.26
C GLY A 415 -13.51 16.67 -19.39
N TRP A 416 -12.37 17.17 -19.87
CA TRP A 416 -11.58 18.19 -19.17
C TRP A 416 -12.32 19.52 -19.09
N ARG A 417 -12.99 19.95 -20.17
CA ARG A 417 -13.81 21.17 -20.15
C ARG A 417 -14.93 21.03 -19.12
N ARG A 418 -15.63 19.91 -19.10
CA ARG A 418 -16.66 19.62 -18.11
C ARG A 418 -16.10 19.69 -16.68
N LEU A 419 -14.91 19.12 -16.44
CA LEU A 419 -14.23 19.22 -15.14
C LEU A 419 -13.97 20.68 -14.75
N LEU A 420 -13.43 21.49 -15.67
CA LEU A 420 -13.22 22.92 -15.44
C LEU A 420 -14.53 23.66 -15.16
N ASP A 421 -15.60 23.34 -15.87
CA ASP A 421 -16.90 23.96 -15.65
C ASP A 421 -17.40 23.71 -14.21
N VAL A 422 -17.22 22.49 -13.68
CA VAL A 422 -17.55 22.17 -12.29
C VAL A 422 -16.64 22.89 -11.29
N LEU A 423 -15.33 22.88 -11.53
CA LEU A 423 -14.36 23.53 -10.64
C LEU A 423 -14.55 25.06 -10.61
N LEU A 424 -14.99 25.66 -11.71
CA LEU A 424 -15.16 27.12 -11.85
C LEU A 424 -16.58 27.60 -11.55
N ALA A 425 -17.59 26.73 -11.45
CA ALA A 425 -18.96 27.10 -11.11
C ALA A 425 -19.18 27.42 -9.61
N GLN A 426 -18.16 27.24 -8.78
CA GLN A 426 -18.23 27.43 -7.33
C GLN A 426 -18.06 28.91 -6.97
N GLN A 427 -18.91 29.44 -6.07
CA GLN A 427 -19.09 30.89 -5.84
C GLN A 427 -17.84 31.64 -5.32
N ASP A 428 -16.83 30.94 -4.80
CA ASP A 428 -15.68 31.56 -4.12
C ASP A 428 -14.37 31.53 -4.92
N VAL A 429 -14.39 31.11 -6.19
CA VAL A 429 -13.16 31.04 -7.00
C VAL A 429 -12.82 32.41 -7.58
N ASN A 430 -11.75 33.04 -7.10
CA ASN A 430 -11.17 34.22 -7.74
C ASN A 430 -10.47 33.78 -9.06
N ILE A 431 -11.21 33.86 -10.17
CA ILE A 431 -10.75 33.46 -11.51
C ILE A 431 -9.54 34.27 -11.99
N ASN A 432 -9.41 35.52 -11.54
CA ASN A 432 -8.29 36.40 -11.84
C ASN A 432 -7.01 35.91 -11.15
N LEU A 433 -7.11 35.61 -9.85
CA LEU A 433 -5.99 35.07 -9.08
C LEU A 433 -5.58 33.67 -9.56
N LEU A 434 -6.55 32.83 -9.95
CA LEU A 434 -6.27 31.51 -10.53
C LEU A 434 -5.56 31.64 -11.88
N LEU A 435 -6.03 32.51 -12.77
CA LEU A 435 -5.38 32.79 -14.07
C LEU A 435 -3.95 33.29 -13.86
N PHE A 436 -3.76 34.25 -12.96
CA PHE A 436 -2.46 34.78 -12.58
C PHE A 436 -1.51 33.67 -12.11
N ASN A 437 -1.94 32.85 -11.14
CA ASN A 437 -1.11 31.80 -10.56
C ASN A 437 -0.77 30.71 -11.58
N LEU A 438 -1.72 30.35 -12.45
CA LEU A 438 -1.45 29.42 -13.54
C LEU A 438 -0.35 29.98 -14.43
N ILE A 439 -0.53 31.18 -15.02
CA ILE A 439 0.41 31.78 -15.96
C ILE A 439 1.83 31.82 -15.37
N VAL A 440 1.95 32.24 -14.12
CA VAL A 440 3.23 32.30 -13.41
C VAL A 440 3.81 30.89 -13.19
N ASP A 441 3.06 29.95 -12.61
CA ASP A 441 3.53 28.56 -12.38
C ASP A 441 4.01 27.91 -13.69
N LYS A 442 3.30 28.12 -14.79
CA LYS A 442 3.70 27.58 -16.09
C LYS A 442 4.97 28.21 -16.61
N GLY A 443 5.08 29.54 -16.62
CA GLY A 443 6.27 30.21 -17.11
C GLY A 443 7.51 29.84 -16.30
N GLU A 444 7.37 29.68 -14.98
CA GLU A 444 8.43 29.18 -14.09
C GLU A 444 8.80 27.72 -14.39
N SER A 445 7.80 26.88 -14.71
CA SER A 445 8.00 25.45 -14.96
C SER A 445 8.72 25.11 -16.27
N ILE A 446 8.68 25.98 -17.29
CA ILE A 446 9.26 25.75 -18.63
C ILE A 446 10.80 25.53 -18.59
N GLY A 447 11.48 25.78 -17.47
CA GLY A 447 12.93 25.57 -17.32
C GLY A 447 13.39 24.25 -16.69
N TYR A 448 12.51 23.44 -16.09
CA TYR A 448 12.93 22.28 -15.29
C TYR A 448 13.04 20.99 -16.13
N ASN A 449 14.14 20.79 -16.87
CA ASN A 449 14.71 19.54 -17.42
C ASN A 449 13.77 18.41 -17.93
N ASN A 450 12.51 18.70 -18.23
CA ASN A 450 11.58 17.74 -18.78
C ASN A 450 11.18 18.24 -20.17
N PRO A 451 11.80 17.72 -21.26
CA PRO A 451 11.51 18.14 -22.64
C PRO A 451 10.06 17.84 -23.08
N SER A 452 9.22 17.28 -22.20
CA SER A 452 7.77 17.10 -22.38
C SER A 452 6.94 18.33 -21.94
N VAL A 453 7.57 19.42 -21.47
CA VAL A 453 6.93 20.63 -20.91
C VAL A 453 6.61 21.64 -22.03
N GLY A 454 5.92 21.19 -23.08
CA GLY A 454 5.28 22.11 -24.02
C GLY A 454 4.15 22.91 -23.34
N LEU A 455 3.68 23.99 -23.97
CA LEU A 455 2.42 24.66 -23.67
C LEU A 455 1.28 23.67 -24.01
N GLY A 456 1.05 22.72 -23.08
CA GLY A 456 0.19 21.56 -23.32
C GLY A 456 -1.23 22.00 -23.66
N VAL A 457 -1.92 21.24 -24.51
CA VAL A 457 -3.28 21.58 -24.98
C VAL A 457 -4.26 21.81 -23.82
N LEU A 458 -4.13 21.06 -22.72
CA LEU A 458 -4.94 21.25 -21.52
C LEU A 458 -4.68 22.60 -20.85
N TYR A 459 -3.43 23.06 -20.89
CA TYR A 459 -3.01 24.33 -20.31
C TYR A 459 -3.65 25.51 -21.04
N HIS A 460 -3.57 25.52 -22.37
CA HIS A 460 -4.29 26.48 -23.21
C HIS A 460 -5.77 26.47 -22.87
N MET A 461 -6.41 25.30 -22.88
CA MET A 461 -7.85 25.19 -22.62
C MET A 461 -8.27 25.78 -21.27
N VAL A 462 -7.42 25.69 -20.23
CA VAL A 462 -7.74 26.29 -18.92
C VAL A 462 -7.67 27.82 -19.01
N ILE A 463 -6.65 28.37 -19.66
CA ILE A 463 -6.52 29.81 -19.90
C ILE A 463 -7.72 30.32 -20.71
N GLU A 464 -8.04 29.68 -21.84
CA GLU A 464 -9.23 30.00 -22.65
C GLU A 464 -10.48 30.07 -21.78
N SER A 465 -10.70 29.02 -20.99
CA SER A 465 -11.92 28.86 -20.23
C SER A 465 -12.07 29.88 -19.10
N LEU A 466 -10.94 30.38 -18.57
CA LEU A 466 -10.92 31.47 -17.59
C LEU A 466 -11.20 32.82 -18.26
N LEU A 467 -10.56 33.09 -19.41
CA LEU A 467 -10.78 34.32 -20.18
C LEU A 467 -12.22 34.43 -20.69
N ASP A 468 -12.78 33.34 -21.22
CA ASP A 468 -14.18 33.25 -21.67
C ASP A 468 -15.18 33.54 -20.53
N ARG A 469 -14.76 33.28 -19.28
CA ARG A 469 -15.53 33.59 -18.06
C ARG A 469 -15.30 35.00 -17.53
N GLY A 470 -14.56 35.83 -18.27
CA GLY A 470 -14.29 37.22 -17.92
C GLY A 470 -13.11 37.41 -16.96
N ALA A 471 -12.20 36.43 -16.85
CA ALA A 471 -10.96 36.66 -16.13
C ALA A 471 -10.15 37.75 -16.84
N ASP A 472 -9.68 38.74 -16.07
CA ASP A 472 -8.83 39.81 -16.56
C ASP A 472 -7.36 39.40 -16.45
N ILE A 473 -6.73 39.15 -17.60
CA ILE A 473 -5.31 38.83 -17.72
C ILE A 473 -4.39 39.94 -17.18
N ASN A 474 -4.90 41.17 -17.12
CA ASN A 474 -4.18 42.37 -16.66
C ASN A 474 -4.50 42.74 -15.22
N THR A 475 -5.22 41.89 -14.50
CA THR A 475 -5.58 42.14 -13.11
C THR A 475 -4.37 42.38 -12.21
N LEU A 476 -4.52 43.34 -11.29
CA LEU A 476 -3.58 43.61 -10.20
C LEU A 476 -4.08 43.05 -8.87
N ASP A 477 -5.23 42.36 -8.87
CA ASP A 477 -5.89 41.76 -7.71
C ASP A 477 -5.19 40.47 -7.27
N ASN A 478 -3.93 40.60 -6.86
CA ASN A 478 -3.15 39.54 -6.27
C ASN A 478 -2.26 40.11 -5.15
N PRO A 479 -1.69 39.27 -4.27
CA PRO A 479 -0.91 39.73 -3.12
C PRO A 479 0.31 40.59 -3.46
N LYS A 480 0.79 40.55 -4.72
CA LYS A 480 1.97 41.29 -5.18
C LYS A 480 1.61 42.61 -5.86
N GLY A 481 0.34 42.85 -6.21
CA GLY A 481 -0.10 44.07 -6.90
C GLY A 481 0.51 44.25 -8.29
N THR A 482 0.82 43.16 -8.98
CA THR A 482 1.52 43.13 -10.28
C THR A 482 0.74 42.30 -11.30
N THR A 483 0.87 42.55 -12.59
CA THR A 483 0.26 41.63 -13.58
C THR A 483 1.05 40.32 -13.67
N ALA A 484 0.44 39.25 -14.19
CA ALA A 484 1.14 37.97 -14.40
C ALA A 484 2.39 38.15 -15.27
N MET A 485 2.33 39.05 -16.26
CA MET A 485 3.44 39.39 -17.14
C MET A 485 4.61 40.01 -16.38
N HIS A 486 4.36 40.90 -15.41
CA HIS A 486 5.43 41.46 -14.56
C HIS A 486 6.14 40.39 -13.73
N GLU A 487 5.40 39.42 -13.19
CA GLU A 487 6.01 38.31 -12.44
C GLU A 487 6.87 37.42 -13.33
N LEU A 488 6.39 37.07 -14.52
CA LEU A 488 7.17 36.30 -15.49
C LEU A 488 8.44 37.03 -15.91
N CYS A 489 8.32 38.32 -16.25
CA CYS A 489 9.46 39.16 -16.59
C CYS A 489 10.46 39.24 -15.43
N ARG A 490 9.99 39.39 -14.19
CA ARG A 490 10.85 39.38 -13.01
C ARG A 490 11.56 38.04 -12.83
N PHE A 491 10.85 36.93 -12.97
CA PHE A 491 11.42 35.59 -12.86
C PHE A 491 12.54 35.38 -13.90
N TYR A 492 12.29 35.68 -15.17
CA TYR A 492 13.29 35.51 -16.22
C TYR A 492 14.47 36.47 -16.09
N SER A 493 14.23 37.73 -15.71
CA SER A 493 15.26 38.73 -15.43
C SER A 493 16.20 38.24 -14.31
N MET A 494 15.62 37.78 -13.19
CA MET A 494 16.38 37.21 -12.07
C MET A 494 17.19 35.98 -12.50
N LYS A 495 16.57 35.05 -13.23
CA LYS A 495 17.23 33.83 -13.69
C LYS A 495 18.35 34.07 -14.70
N ALA A 496 18.25 35.10 -15.52
CA ALA A 496 19.31 35.48 -16.45
C ALA A 496 20.60 35.92 -15.76
N THR A 497 20.54 36.32 -14.49
CA THR A 497 21.70 36.73 -13.68
C THR A 497 22.32 35.60 -12.86
N ASP A 498 21.70 34.42 -12.79
CA ASP A 498 22.18 33.28 -11.99
C ASP A 498 23.31 32.54 -12.72
N PRO A 499 24.55 32.52 -12.19
CA PRO A 499 25.68 31.84 -12.83
C PRO A 499 25.66 30.32 -12.63
N ALA A 500 24.73 29.76 -11.85
CA ALA A 500 24.73 28.34 -11.51
C ALA A 500 24.21 27.44 -12.66
N PRO A 501 25.01 26.49 -13.18
CA PRO A 501 24.60 25.61 -14.29
C PRO A 501 23.48 24.61 -13.94
N ILE A 502 23.18 24.41 -12.64
CA ILE A 502 22.12 23.51 -12.16
C ILE A 502 20.72 24.12 -12.38
N PHE A 503 20.64 25.45 -12.55
CA PHE A 503 19.42 26.19 -12.87
C PHE A 503 19.55 26.93 -14.19
N ASP A 504 20.39 26.44 -15.11
CA ASP A 504 20.29 26.83 -16.51
C ASP A 504 18.85 26.56 -16.92
N CYS A 505 18.06 27.61 -17.10
CA CYS A 505 16.61 27.53 -17.23
C CYS A 505 16.25 26.96 -18.61
N GLY A 506 16.93 25.92 -19.09
CA GLY A 506 16.87 25.50 -20.47
C GLY A 506 17.23 26.61 -21.44
N LEU A 507 18.05 27.60 -21.06
CA LEU A 507 18.41 28.68 -21.98
C LEU A 507 19.32 28.19 -23.12
N ASN A 508 19.93 27.01 -22.96
CA ASN A 508 20.64 26.31 -24.03
C ASN A 508 19.74 25.34 -24.82
N ASP A 509 18.47 25.18 -24.46
CA ASP A 509 17.53 24.30 -25.14
C ASP A 509 16.60 25.14 -26.05
N PRO A 510 16.82 25.13 -27.38
CA PRO A 510 16.02 25.91 -28.31
C PRO A 510 14.52 25.58 -28.22
N TYR A 511 14.17 24.34 -27.86
CA TYR A 511 12.78 23.94 -27.69
C TYR A 511 12.14 24.66 -26.49
N LEU A 512 12.83 24.70 -25.35
CA LEU A 512 12.31 25.36 -24.14
C LEU A 512 12.25 26.88 -24.31
N MET A 513 13.19 27.49 -25.04
CA MET A 513 13.09 28.90 -25.41
C MET A 513 11.86 29.18 -26.28
N ASN A 514 11.64 28.39 -27.32
CA ASN A 514 10.47 28.53 -28.18
C ASN A 514 9.15 28.39 -27.39
N GLN A 515 9.08 27.49 -26.39
CA GLN A 515 7.90 27.37 -25.53
C GLN A 515 7.63 28.62 -24.68
N ARG A 516 8.66 29.42 -24.36
CA ARG A 516 8.48 30.70 -23.66
C ARG A 516 7.95 31.76 -24.60
N TYR A 517 8.53 31.88 -25.79
CA TYR A 517 8.03 32.80 -26.80
C TYR A 517 6.56 32.53 -27.09
N LEU A 518 6.20 31.27 -27.35
CA LEU A 518 4.80 30.85 -27.53
C LEU A 518 3.89 31.17 -26.34
N LEU A 519 4.40 31.13 -25.10
CA LEU A 519 3.62 31.55 -23.93
C LEU A 519 3.38 33.07 -23.97
N PHE A 520 4.39 33.89 -24.26
CA PHE A 520 4.22 35.34 -24.35
C PHE A 520 3.35 35.74 -25.53
N ASP A 521 3.53 35.11 -26.69
CA ASP A 521 2.68 35.31 -27.86
C ASP A 521 1.22 35.02 -27.53
N LEU A 522 0.94 33.87 -26.90
CA LEU A 522 -0.41 33.55 -26.42
C LEU A 522 -0.95 34.64 -25.49
N LEU A 523 -0.17 35.08 -24.50
CA LEU A 523 -0.62 36.09 -23.55
C LEU A 523 -0.95 37.42 -24.27
N MET A 524 -0.09 37.84 -25.21
CA MET A 524 -0.26 39.05 -26.00
C MET A 524 -1.49 38.95 -26.92
N GLU A 525 -1.66 37.84 -27.64
CA GLU A 525 -2.85 37.54 -28.45
C GLU A 525 -4.13 37.64 -27.63
N ARG A 526 -4.06 37.31 -26.33
CA ARG A 526 -5.21 37.34 -25.41
C ARG A 526 -5.36 38.64 -24.64
N GLY A 527 -4.65 39.68 -25.07
CA GLY A 527 -4.79 41.05 -24.56
C GLY A 527 -3.99 41.33 -23.29
N ALA A 528 -2.97 40.54 -22.95
CA ALA A 528 -1.99 40.93 -21.95
C ALA A 528 -1.30 42.22 -22.41
N ASN A 529 -1.29 43.24 -21.55
CA ASN A 529 -0.76 44.54 -21.88
C ASN A 529 0.59 44.77 -21.17
N PRO A 530 1.72 44.74 -21.92
CA PRO A 530 3.05 44.92 -21.34
C PRO A 530 3.32 46.36 -20.91
N THR A 531 2.51 47.33 -21.35
CA THR A 531 2.67 48.77 -21.06
C THR A 531 2.07 49.20 -19.72
N ILE A 532 1.32 48.32 -19.05
CA ILE A 532 0.80 48.60 -17.71
C ILE A 532 1.97 48.85 -16.77
N ALA A 533 1.99 49.99 -16.09
CA ALA A 533 3.04 50.32 -15.14
C ALA A 533 2.66 49.89 -13.72
N THR A 534 3.48 49.04 -13.09
CA THR A 534 3.34 48.67 -11.69
C THR A 534 4.56 49.18 -10.91
N GLY A 535 4.34 50.01 -9.89
CA GLY A 535 5.43 50.69 -9.20
C GLY A 535 6.29 51.58 -10.11
N GLY A 536 5.71 52.16 -11.16
CA GLY A 536 6.40 53.04 -12.12
C GLY A 536 7.25 52.32 -13.16
N LYS A 537 7.16 50.99 -13.27
CA LYS A 537 7.87 50.19 -14.27
C LYS A 537 6.89 49.36 -15.08
N THR A 538 7.10 49.28 -16.40
CA THR A 538 6.38 48.36 -17.28
C THR A 538 6.93 46.93 -17.15
N ALA A 539 6.25 45.95 -17.73
CA ALA A 539 6.75 44.57 -17.76
C ALA A 539 8.10 44.47 -18.49
N VAL A 540 8.27 45.24 -19.58
CA VAL A 540 9.53 45.37 -20.33
C VAL A 540 10.63 45.95 -19.44
N ASP A 541 10.34 47.01 -18.69
CA ASP A 541 11.33 47.63 -17.79
C ASP A 541 11.77 46.67 -16.69
N VAL A 542 10.84 45.84 -16.19
CA VAL A 542 11.15 44.80 -15.21
C VAL A 542 12.03 43.72 -15.83
N LEU A 543 11.72 43.25 -17.05
CA LEU A 543 12.51 42.24 -17.77
C LEU A 543 13.96 42.70 -17.99
N LEU A 544 14.13 43.94 -18.46
CA LEU A 544 15.43 44.51 -18.81
C LEU A 544 16.19 45.11 -17.61
N SER A 545 15.57 45.19 -16.43
CA SER A 545 16.16 45.83 -15.24
C SER A 545 17.50 45.25 -14.78
N THR A 546 17.80 43.99 -15.15
CA THR A 546 19.07 43.32 -14.83
C THR A 546 19.88 42.93 -16.07
N LEU A 547 19.60 43.52 -17.24
CA LEU A 547 20.27 43.17 -18.50
C LEU A 547 21.81 43.31 -18.41
N ASP A 548 22.29 44.37 -17.75
CA ASP A 548 23.73 44.61 -17.53
C ASP A 548 24.43 43.54 -16.68
N LYS A 549 23.64 42.86 -15.84
CA LYS A 549 24.10 41.78 -14.95
C LYS A 549 23.78 40.39 -15.50
N ALA A 550 23.06 40.30 -16.60
CA ALA A 550 22.70 39.04 -17.22
C ALA A 550 23.93 38.38 -17.84
N THR A 551 23.95 37.06 -17.83
CA THR A 551 24.99 36.30 -18.54
C THR A 551 24.94 36.59 -20.04
N GLU A 552 26.09 36.58 -20.73
CA GLU A 552 26.14 36.84 -22.19
C GLU A 552 25.22 35.92 -23.00
N ARG A 553 24.92 34.72 -22.47
CA ARG A 553 24.00 33.77 -23.10
C ARG A 553 22.52 34.13 -22.92
N ALA A 554 22.17 34.78 -21.82
CA ALA A 554 20.78 35.14 -21.52
C ALA A 554 20.36 36.48 -22.13
N LYS A 555 21.32 37.36 -22.43
CA LYS A 555 21.04 38.69 -23.02
C LYS A 555 20.23 38.62 -24.33
N PRO A 556 20.57 37.77 -25.33
CA PRO A 556 19.79 37.68 -26.57
C PRO A 556 18.33 37.32 -26.30
N PHE A 557 18.09 36.34 -25.42
CA PHE A 557 16.74 35.92 -25.03
C PHE A 557 15.94 37.04 -24.36
N LEU A 558 16.53 37.81 -23.44
CA LEU A 558 15.83 38.92 -22.81
C LEU A 558 15.48 40.03 -23.81
N LEU A 559 16.36 40.29 -24.77
CA LEU A 559 16.14 41.30 -25.81
C LEU A 559 15.07 40.87 -26.81
N GLU A 560 15.11 39.62 -27.27
CA GLU A 560 14.12 39.04 -28.18
C GLU A 560 12.74 39.01 -27.51
N LEU A 561 12.66 38.60 -26.25
CA LEU A 561 11.41 38.63 -25.50
C LEU A 561 10.88 40.06 -25.29
N ALA A 562 11.77 41.04 -25.11
CA ALA A 562 11.38 42.45 -25.05
C ALA A 562 10.85 42.96 -26.40
N ALA A 563 11.45 42.53 -27.52
CA ALA A 563 10.99 42.87 -28.86
C ALA A 563 9.59 42.31 -29.13
N ILE A 564 9.35 41.03 -28.78
CA ILE A 564 8.02 40.39 -28.85
C ILE A 564 6.97 41.21 -28.08
N MET A 565 7.28 41.61 -26.84
CA MET A 565 6.34 42.40 -26.03
C MET A 565 6.12 43.82 -26.57
N ARG A 566 7.05 44.37 -27.37
CA ARG A 566 6.89 45.68 -28.02
C ARG A 566 6.17 45.59 -29.37
N GLY A 567 5.97 44.38 -29.90
CA GLY A 567 5.45 44.17 -31.27
C GLY A 567 6.44 44.55 -32.36
N GLU A 568 7.75 44.48 -32.07
CA GLU A 568 8.81 44.68 -33.05
C GLU A 568 8.97 43.35 -33.84
N ASP A 569 8.36 43.25 -35.03
CA ASP A 569 8.41 42.05 -35.88
C ASP A 569 9.86 41.68 -36.29
N GLU A 570 10.20 40.39 -36.27
CA GLU A 570 11.51 39.84 -36.72
C GLU A 570 11.83 40.13 -38.20
N SER A 571 10.89 40.65 -38.98
CA SER A 571 11.07 40.90 -40.41
C SER A 571 12.06 42.04 -40.74
N GLU A 572 12.44 42.87 -39.78
CA GLU A 572 13.44 43.94 -40.01
C GLU A 572 14.84 43.65 -39.46
N SER A 573 15.03 42.64 -38.60
CA SER A 573 16.34 42.35 -37.99
C SER A 573 17.25 41.42 -38.82
N ALA A 574 16.73 40.76 -39.86
CA ALA A 574 17.56 39.95 -40.77
C ALA A 574 18.29 40.79 -41.85
N ALA A 575 18.15 42.12 -41.83
CA ALA A 575 18.71 43.04 -42.82
C ALA A 575 19.60 44.16 -42.22
N ALA A 576 20.16 43.97 -41.02
CA ALA A 576 21.14 44.89 -40.43
C ALA A 576 22.47 44.19 -40.08
#